data_AF-A0A944EA36-F1
#
_entry.id   AF-A0A944EA36-F1
#
_cell.length_a   1.000
_cell.length_b   1.000
_cell.length_c   1.000
_cell.angle_alpha   90.00
_cell.angle_beta   90.00
_cell.angle_gamma   90.00
#
_symmetry.space_group_name_H-M   'P 1'
#
loop_
_entity.id
_entity.type
_entity.pdbx_description
1 polymer ?
#
loop_
_entity_poly.entity_id
_entity_poly.type
_entity_poly.pdbx_seq_one_letter_code
_entity_poly.pdbx_strand_id
1 'polypeptide(L)'
;MHGAAASGRGLVGNGTIGADIIRLPAGAGFPPHTHPGHHVLIVLGGLGTITYNGRVHGTEAGEIYLVEGSVSHAVGAITDHVILAVGAPHMPVSSDRRMEVVAYEEVLSEIGSLHCLICDSKSQPPDYLHDVGCAHCPCEACADVDGARH
;
A
#
# COMPACT_ATOMS: atom_id res chain seq x y z
N MET A 1 8.35 7.95 5.25
CA MET A 1 8.95 7.56 3.95
C MET A 1 8.35 8.46 2.88
N HIS A 2 8.90 8.52 1.68
CA HIS A 2 8.17 9.21 0.60
C HIS A 2 6.79 8.57 0.47
N GLY A 3 5.74 9.39 0.36
CA GLY A 3 4.34 8.97 0.20
C GLY A 3 3.64 8.34 1.41
N ALA A 4 4.24 8.31 2.60
CA ALA A 4 3.56 7.84 3.82
C ALA A 4 4.27 8.28 5.12
N ALA A 5 3.51 8.45 6.20
CA ALA A 5 4.05 8.54 7.57
C ALA A 5 4.52 7.16 8.10
N ALA A 6 5.41 6.52 7.35
CA ALA A 6 6.01 5.23 7.66
C ALA A 6 7.50 5.39 7.99
N SER A 7 8.03 4.46 8.80
CA SER A 7 9.46 4.30 8.97
C SER A 7 9.96 3.10 8.16
N GLY A 8 11.24 3.13 7.76
CA GLY A 8 11.85 1.96 7.16
C GLY A 8 13.32 1.82 7.52
N ARG A 9 13.78 0.58 7.50
CA ARG A 9 15.14 0.17 7.84
C ARG A 9 15.63 -0.78 6.76
N GLY A 10 16.64 -0.37 6.00
CA GLY A 10 17.32 -1.29 5.09
C GLY A 10 18.03 -2.39 5.87
N LEU A 11 17.92 -3.63 5.37
CA LEU A 11 18.56 -4.80 5.98
C LEU A 11 19.76 -5.26 5.17
N VAL A 12 19.54 -5.60 3.90
CA VAL A 12 20.54 -6.19 3.02
C VAL A 12 20.26 -5.82 1.57
N GLY A 13 21.29 -5.68 0.76
CA GLY A 13 21.13 -5.50 -0.68
C GLY A 13 22.46 -5.53 -1.41
N ASN A 14 22.40 -5.82 -2.71
CA ASN A 14 23.56 -5.76 -3.62
C ASN A 14 23.34 -4.79 -4.80
N GLY A 15 22.31 -3.95 -4.72
CA GLY A 15 21.91 -3.02 -5.78
C GLY A 15 21.06 -3.64 -6.89
N THR A 16 21.03 -4.97 -7.01
CA THR A 16 20.09 -5.69 -7.90
C THR A 16 18.88 -6.18 -7.13
N ILE A 17 19.10 -6.76 -5.95
CA ILE A 17 18.05 -7.21 -5.04
C ILE A 17 18.42 -6.80 -3.62
N GLY A 18 17.41 -6.63 -2.79
CA GLY A 18 17.59 -6.23 -1.40
C GLY A 18 16.26 -6.26 -0.65
N ALA A 19 16.37 -6.19 0.66
CA ALA A 19 15.25 -6.28 1.58
C ALA A 19 15.31 -5.16 2.60
N ASP A 20 14.15 -4.57 2.87
CA ASP A 20 13.96 -3.52 3.85
C ASP A 20 12.77 -3.87 4.76
N ILE A 21 12.85 -3.51 6.03
CA ILE A 21 11.67 -3.52 6.92
C ILE A 21 10.97 -2.18 6.80
N ILE A 22 9.66 -2.22 6.62
CA ILE A 22 8.74 -1.10 6.62
C ILE A 22 7.83 -1.23 7.85
N ARG A 23 7.59 -0.11 8.54
CA ARG A 23 6.59 -0.02 9.60
C ARG A 23 5.64 1.12 9.29
N LEU A 24 4.36 0.80 9.18
CA LEU A 24 3.26 1.75 9.09
C LEU A 24 2.54 1.81 10.45
N PRO A 25 2.36 3.00 11.04
CA PRO A 25 1.43 3.18 12.15
C PRO A 25 0.00 2.82 11.75
N ALA A 26 -0.82 2.40 12.70
CA ALA A 26 -2.25 2.21 12.47
C ALA A 26 -2.90 3.45 11.81
N GLY A 27 -3.72 3.22 10.78
CA GLY A 27 -4.37 4.27 9.99
C GLY A 27 -3.50 4.88 8.89
N ALA A 28 -2.19 4.64 8.86
CA ALA A 28 -1.32 5.13 7.79
C ALA A 28 -1.34 4.20 6.57
N GLY A 29 -0.96 4.75 5.41
CA GLY A 29 -0.83 3.98 4.19
C GLY A 29 0.14 4.60 3.20
N PHE A 30 0.46 3.84 2.17
CA PHE A 30 0.97 4.32 0.90
C PHE A 30 -0.21 4.40 -0.08
N PRO A 31 -0.49 5.57 -0.69
CA PRO A 31 -1.54 5.69 -1.70
C PRO A 31 -1.21 4.87 -2.94
N PRO A 32 -2.11 4.76 -3.94
CA PRO A 32 -1.84 4.15 -5.23
C PRO A 32 -0.47 4.55 -5.78
N HIS A 33 0.36 3.55 -6.06
CA HIS A 33 1.70 3.74 -6.59
C HIS A 33 2.18 2.54 -7.41
N THR A 34 3.24 2.77 -8.17
CA THR A 34 3.98 1.75 -8.93
C THR A 34 5.44 1.71 -8.50
N HIS A 35 6.18 0.71 -8.97
CA HIS A 35 7.62 0.57 -8.76
C HIS A 35 8.36 0.28 -10.07
N PRO A 36 9.67 0.63 -10.16
CA PRO A 36 10.50 0.32 -11.33
C PRO A 36 10.72 -1.18 -11.61
N GLY A 37 10.35 -2.06 -10.69
CA GLY A 37 10.42 -3.51 -10.87
C GLY A 37 9.57 -4.27 -9.85
N HIS A 38 9.49 -5.59 -10.04
CA HIS A 38 8.69 -6.45 -9.18
C HIS A 38 9.26 -6.48 -7.76
N HIS A 39 8.37 -6.72 -6.81
CA HIS A 39 8.76 -6.88 -5.42
C HIS A 39 7.83 -7.85 -4.70
N VAL A 40 8.32 -8.35 -3.57
CA VAL A 40 7.59 -9.24 -2.69
C VAL A 40 7.38 -8.53 -1.36
N LEU A 41 6.14 -8.53 -0.88
CA LEU A 41 5.78 -8.07 0.45
C LEU A 41 5.52 -9.29 1.33
N ILE A 42 6.21 -9.37 2.46
CA ILE A 42 5.98 -10.42 3.48
C ILE A 42 5.50 -9.71 4.74
N VAL A 43 4.31 -10.05 5.20
CA VAL A 43 3.76 -9.44 6.41
C VAL A 43 4.39 -10.12 7.63
N LEU A 44 5.10 -9.35 8.45
CA LEU A 44 5.77 -9.83 9.65
C LEU A 44 4.92 -9.66 10.91
N GLY A 45 3.96 -8.72 10.91
CA GLY A 45 3.14 -8.44 12.08
C GLY A 45 2.09 -7.36 11.84
N GLY A 46 1.02 -7.42 12.63
CA GLY A 46 -0.11 -6.49 12.54
C GLY A 46 -1.09 -6.82 11.42
N LEU A 47 -2.15 -6.02 11.34
CA LEU A 47 -3.19 -6.10 10.32
C LEU A 47 -3.08 -4.90 9.39
N GLY A 48 -3.19 -5.14 8.09
CA GLY A 48 -3.08 -4.11 7.07
C GLY A 48 -4.02 -4.35 5.91
N THR A 49 -3.79 -3.60 4.84
CA THR A 49 -4.50 -3.74 3.59
C THR A 49 -3.55 -3.75 2.41
N ILE A 50 -3.93 -4.47 1.36
CA ILE A 50 -3.35 -4.32 0.03
C ILE A 50 -4.48 -4.10 -0.97
N THR A 51 -4.39 -3.00 -1.71
CA THR A 51 -5.35 -2.68 -2.76
C THR A 51 -4.77 -3.04 -4.10
N TYR A 52 -5.51 -3.83 -4.88
CA TYR A 52 -5.10 -4.31 -6.19
C TYR A 52 -6.33 -4.61 -7.06
N ASN A 53 -6.33 -4.14 -8.31
CA ASN A 53 -7.35 -4.43 -9.32
C ASN A 53 -8.81 -4.36 -8.80
N GLY A 54 -9.17 -3.20 -8.24
CA GLY A 54 -10.52 -2.93 -7.75
C GLY A 54 -10.88 -3.64 -6.46
N ARG A 55 -9.90 -4.19 -5.72
CA ARG A 55 -10.16 -4.88 -4.45
C ARG A 55 -9.22 -4.41 -3.35
N VAL A 56 -9.77 -4.19 -2.16
CA VAL A 56 -8.99 -4.02 -0.92
C VAL A 56 -9.04 -5.33 -0.15
N HIS A 57 -7.88 -5.98 -0.03
CA HIS A 57 -7.69 -7.21 0.73
C HIS A 57 -7.17 -6.86 2.13
N GLY A 58 -7.58 -7.64 3.13
CA GLY A 58 -6.90 -7.64 4.43
C GLY A 58 -5.56 -8.34 4.31
N THR A 59 -4.61 -7.94 5.16
CA THR A 59 -3.29 -8.58 5.28
C THR A 59 -2.98 -8.91 6.73
N GLU A 60 -2.34 -10.05 6.99
CA GLU A 60 -1.92 -10.52 8.29
C GLU A 60 -0.58 -11.27 8.26
N ALA A 61 0.02 -11.47 9.44
CA ALA A 61 1.36 -12.07 9.56
C ALA A 61 1.45 -13.47 8.95
N GLY A 62 2.49 -13.70 8.16
CA GLY A 62 2.74 -14.96 7.45
C GLY A 62 2.25 -14.96 5.99
N GLU A 63 1.49 -13.95 5.57
CA GLU A 63 1.09 -13.78 4.18
C GLU A 63 2.22 -13.17 3.33
N ILE A 64 2.23 -13.56 2.05
CA ILE A 64 3.23 -13.15 1.06
C ILE A 64 2.52 -12.71 -0.21
N TYR A 65 2.87 -11.52 -0.70
CA TYR A 65 2.32 -10.95 -1.92
C TYR A 65 3.43 -10.69 -2.92
N LEU A 66 3.27 -11.22 -4.14
CA LEU A 66 4.06 -10.79 -5.29
C LEU A 66 3.35 -9.60 -5.93
N VAL A 67 4.03 -8.47 -6.01
CA VAL A 67 3.51 -7.24 -6.61
C VAL A 67 4.33 -6.94 -7.86
N GLU A 68 3.63 -6.83 -8.98
CA GLU A 68 4.26 -6.50 -10.25
C GLU A 68 4.56 -5.00 -10.31
N GLY A 69 5.80 -4.61 -10.62
CA GLY A 69 6.23 -3.21 -10.48
C GLY A 69 5.39 -2.21 -11.26
N SER A 70 5.04 -2.54 -12.51
CA SER A 70 4.23 -1.68 -13.38
C SER A 70 2.72 -1.72 -13.08
N VAL A 71 2.30 -2.49 -12.07
CA VAL A 71 0.89 -2.59 -11.70
C VAL A 71 0.65 -1.79 -10.43
N SER A 72 -0.28 -0.84 -10.54
CA SER A 72 -0.66 0.06 -9.47
C SER A 72 -1.26 -0.71 -8.29
N HIS A 73 -0.83 -0.35 -7.09
CA HIS A 73 -1.35 -0.92 -5.84
C HIS A 73 -1.24 0.11 -4.72
N ALA A 74 -1.94 -0.13 -3.62
CA ALA A 74 -1.83 0.67 -2.40
C ALA A 74 -1.67 -0.24 -1.18
N VAL A 75 -1.10 0.28 -0.09
CA VAL A 75 -0.88 -0.48 1.14
C VAL A 75 -1.38 0.36 2.31
N GLY A 76 -2.20 -0.20 3.19
CA GLY A 76 -2.69 0.47 4.39
C GLY A 76 -2.40 -0.32 5.66
N ALA A 77 -2.60 0.32 6.81
CA ALA A 77 -2.40 -0.26 8.12
C ALA A 77 -3.70 -0.14 8.94
N ILE A 78 -4.22 -1.27 9.42
CA ILE A 78 -5.40 -1.32 10.31
C ILE A 78 -4.92 -1.22 11.77
N THR A 79 -3.88 -1.99 12.10
CA THR A 79 -3.06 -1.81 13.30
C THR A 79 -1.66 -1.38 12.88
N ASP A 80 -0.75 -1.14 13.83
CA ASP A 80 0.67 -1.03 13.49
C ASP A 80 1.09 -2.25 12.66
N HIS A 81 1.57 -2.00 11.45
CA HIS A 81 1.77 -3.00 10.42
C HIS A 81 3.24 -3.05 10.01
N VAL A 82 3.81 -4.26 10.02
CA VAL A 82 5.24 -4.48 9.77
C VAL A 82 5.41 -5.39 8.57
N ILE A 83 6.08 -4.90 7.54
CA ILE A 83 6.28 -5.59 6.28
C ILE A 83 7.78 -5.72 5.99
N LEU A 84 8.22 -6.88 5.53
CA LEU A 84 9.49 -7.04 4.84
C LEU A 84 9.25 -6.87 3.34
N ALA A 85 9.81 -5.82 2.76
CA ALA A 85 9.74 -5.56 1.33
C ALA A 85 11.04 -6.01 0.67
N VAL A 86 10.93 -6.95 -0.28
CA VAL A 86 12.05 -7.44 -1.09
C VAL A 86 11.88 -6.97 -2.52
N GLY A 87 12.78 -6.13 -3.03
CA GLY A 87 12.63 -5.51 -4.35
C GLY A 87 13.77 -5.83 -5.31
N ALA A 88 13.44 -5.92 -6.61
CA ALA A 88 14.41 -6.00 -7.70
C ALA A 88 13.94 -5.16 -8.92
N PRO A 89 14.63 -4.05 -9.28
CA PRO A 89 15.85 -3.55 -8.68
C PRO A 89 15.63 -3.07 -7.24
N HIS A 90 16.60 -3.30 -6.36
CA HIS A 90 16.56 -2.73 -5.01
C HIS A 90 16.86 -1.24 -5.05
N MET A 91 16.10 -0.49 -4.27
CA MET A 91 16.36 0.91 -4.01
C MET A 91 16.26 1.17 -2.50
N PRO A 92 17.11 2.05 -1.93
CA PRO A 92 17.00 2.43 -0.54
C PRO A 92 15.59 2.92 -0.20
N VAL A 93 15.13 2.60 1.01
CA VAL A 93 13.85 3.02 1.60
C VAL A 93 13.54 4.51 1.41
N SER A 94 14.55 5.38 1.49
CA SER A 94 14.43 6.83 1.35
C SER A 94 14.62 7.35 -0.08
N SER A 95 14.72 6.48 -1.07
CA SER A 95 14.92 6.89 -2.47
C SER A 95 13.60 7.37 -3.07
N ASP A 96 13.59 8.59 -3.62
CA ASP A 96 12.47 9.13 -4.40
C ASP A 96 12.15 8.29 -5.65
N ARG A 97 13.11 7.47 -6.10
CA ARG A 97 12.94 6.60 -7.27
C ARG A 97 12.34 5.24 -6.90
N ARG A 98 12.16 4.97 -5.61
CA ARG A 98 11.71 3.65 -5.13
C ARG A 98 10.29 3.34 -5.59
N MET A 99 9.45 4.35 -5.70
CA MET A 99 8.06 4.24 -6.13
C MET A 99 7.60 5.54 -6.80
N GLU A 100 6.53 5.45 -7.58
CA GLU A 100 5.87 6.59 -8.19
C GLU A 100 4.39 6.57 -7.79
N VAL A 101 3.93 7.64 -7.11
CA VAL A 101 2.52 7.79 -6.74
C VAL A 101 1.70 8.05 -8.01
N VAL A 102 0.56 7.38 -8.12
CA VAL A 102 -0.35 7.47 -9.27
C VAL A 102 -1.77 7.85 -8.81
N ALA A 103 -2.65 8.10 -9.77
CA ALA A 103 -4.03 8.49 -9.49
C ALA A 103 -4.84 7.35 -8.84
N TYR A 104 -5.91 7.69 -8.12
CA TYR A 104 -6.80 6.72 -7.48
C TYR A 104 -7.45 5.76 -8.48
N GLU A 105 -7.74 6.25 -9.67
CA GLU A 105 -8.38 5.52 -10.76
C GLU A 105 -7.55 4.30 -11.22
N GLU A 106 -6.22 4.35 -11.02
CA GLU A 106 -5.29 3.29 -11.44
C GLU A 106 -5.42 2.00 -10.61
N VAL A 107 -6.06 2.05 -9.44
CA VAL A 107 -6.33 0.86 -8.61
C VAL A 107 -7.77 0.36 -8.72
N LEU A 108 -8.61 1.00 -9.54
CA LEU A 108 -9.98 0.54 -9.78
C LEU A 108 -10.00 -0.73 -10.62
N SER A 109 -11.09 -1.49 -10.52
CA SER A 109 -11.37 -2.60 -11.44
C SER A 109 -11.57 -2.06 -12.87
N GLU A 110 -11.55 -2.94 -13.87
CA GLU A 110 -11.91 -2.60 -15.26
C GLU A 110 -13.27 -1.89 -15.42
N ILE A 111 -14.23 -2.15 -14.53
CA ILE A 111 -15.55 -1.49 -14.51
C ILE A 111 -15.59 -0.21 -13.65
N GLY A 112 -14.43 0.33 -13.27
CA GLY A 112 -14.30 1.60 -12.54
C GLY A 112 -14.78 1.56 -11.08
N SER A 113 -14.71 0.41 -10.41
CA SER A 113 -15.17 0.22 -9.03
C SER A 113 -14.07 -0.24 -8.09
N LEU A 114 -14.27 0.00 -6.79
CA LEU A 114 -13.44 -0.54 -5.72
C LEU A 114 -14.33 -1.29 -4.71
N HIS A 115 -13.93 -2.51 -4.34
CA HIS A 115 -14.61 -3.35 -3.35
C HIS A 115 -13.66 -3.64 -2.19
N CYS A 116 -14.02 -3.17 -1.00
CA CYS A 116 -13.33 -3.57 0.21
C CYS A 116 -13.84 -4.94 0.69
N LEU A 117 -12.98 -5.95 0.67
CA LEU A 117 -13.35 -7.31 1.10
C LEU A 117 -13.42 -7.45 2.62
N ILE A 118 -12.97 -6.44 3.37
CA ILE A 118 -12.98 -6.43 4.84
C ILE A 118 -14.33 -5.91 5.36
N CYS A 119 -14.81 -4.81 4.80
CA CYS A 119 -16.08 -4.19 5.18
C CYS A 119 -17.27 -4.59 4.29
N ASP A 120 -17.00 -5.31 3.19
CA ASP A 120 -17.92 -5.59 2.09
C ASP A 120 -18.52 -4.33 1.43
N SER A 121 -17.86 -3.18 1.58
CA SER A 121 -18.27 -1.90 0.98
C SER A 121 -17.77 -1.77 -0.45
N LYS A 122 -18.59 -1.17 -1.31
CA LYS A 122 -18.24 -0.90 -2.72
C LYS A 122 -18.41 0.57 -3.02
N SER A 123 -17.49 1.13 -3.80
CA SER A 123 -17.58 2.50 -4.29
C SER A 123 -17.27 2.58 -5.78
N GLN A 124 -17.76 3.64 -6.42
CA GLN A 124 -17.44 4.04 -7.78
C GLN A 124 -17.39 5.57 -7.81
N PRO A 125 -16.47 6.19 -8.58
CA PRO A 125 -16.45 7.63 -8.71
C PRO A 125 -17.84 8.22 -9.06
N PRO A 126 -18.24 9.35 -8.45
CA PRO A 126 -17.40 10.24 -7.65
C PRO A 126 -17.16 9.77 -6.20
N ASP A 127 -17.86 8.74 -5.72
CA ASP A 127 -17.74 8.28 -4.33
C ASP A 127 -16.54 7.34 -4.15
N TYR A 128 -15.70 7.64 -3.17
CA TYR A 128 -14.62 6.78 -2.72
C TYR A 128 -15.08 5.89 -1.55
N LEU A 129 -14.24 4.94 -1.15
CA LEU A 129 -14.60 4.01 -0.07
C LEU A 129 -14.94 4.74 1.25
N HIS A 130 -14.26 5.85 1.55
CA HIS A 130 -14.56 6.62 2.76
C HIS A 130 -15.94 7.28 2.72
N ASP A 131 -16.42 7.68 1.54
CA ASP A 131 -17.73 8.32 1.37
C ASP A 131 -18.88 7.34 1.66
N VAL A 132 -18.62 6.05 1.46
CA VAL A 132 -19.57 4.97 1.77
C VAL A 132 -19.30 4.31 3.14
N GLY A 133 -18.54 4.98 4.01
CA GLY A 133 -18.32 4.57 5.39
C GLY A 133 -17.25 3.50 5.61
N CYS A 134 -16.39 3.25 4.62
CA CYS A 134 -15.28 2.30 4.76
C CYS A 134 -13.98 3.01 5.18
N ALA A 135 -13.38 2.55 6.27
CA ALA A 135 -12.10 3.08 6.79
C ALA A 135 -10.87 2.63 6.00
N HIS A 136 -11.03 1.75 5.00
CA HIS A 136 -9.93 1.17 4.22
C HIS A 136 -9.76 1.83 2.85
N CYS A 137 -10.09 3.12 2.74
CA CYS A 137 -9.95 3.86 1.49
C CYS A 137 -8.46 4.09 1.18
N PRO A 138 -7.96 3.72 -0.01
CA PRO A 138 -6.55 3.86 -0.34
C PRO A 138 -6.18 5.26 -0.85
N CYS A 139 -7.11 6.23 -0.92
CA CYS A 139 -6.78 7.54 -1.48
C CYS A 139 -5.70 8.27 -0.68
N GLU A 140 -5.01 9.21 -1.32
CA GLU A 140 -3.90 9.97 -0.72
C GLU A 140 -4.28 10.63 0.60
N ALA A 141 -5.46 11.25 0.67
CA ALA A 141 -5.95 11.89 1.88
C ALA A 141 -6.18 10.92 3.06
N CYS A 142 -6.56 9.66 2.78
CA CYS A 142 -6.74 8.64 3.81
C CYS A 142 -5.42 7.94 4.16
N ALA A 143 -4.48 7.85 3.21
CA ALA A 143 -3.18 7.23 3.42
C ALA A 143 -2.24 8.12 4.26
N ASP A 144 -2.42 9.44 4.19
CA ASP A 144 -1.65 10.41 4.97
C ASP A 144 -2.29 10.65 6.36
N VAL A 145 -1.66 10.14 7.42
CA VAL A 145 -2.15 10.26 8.81
C VAL A 145 -2.13 11.69 9.36
N ASP A 146 -1.51 12.64 8.68
CA ASP A 146 -1.63 14.06 9.05
C ASP A 146 -3.01 14.65 8.68
N GLY A 147 -3.83 13.95 7.88
CA GLY A 147 -5.17 14.37 7.44
C GLY A 147 -6.35 13.82 8.25
N ALA A 148 -6.15 12.82 9.13
CA ALA A 148 -7.22 12.14 9.86
C ALA A 148 -7.70 12.89 11.12
N ARG A 149 -7.90 14.21 11.03
CA ARG A 149 -8.64 15.00 12.01
C ARG A 149 -9.74 15.81 11.34
N HIS A 150 -10.85 15.17 10.97
CA HIS A 150 -12.14 15.86 10.84
C HIS A 150 -13.28 14.88 11.20
#